data_AF-A0A414XW76-F1
#
_entry.id   AF-A0A414XW76-F1
#
_cell.length_a   1.000
_cell.length_b   1.000
_cell.length_c   1.000
_cell.angle_alpha   90.00
_cell.angle_beta   90.00
_cell.angle_gamma   90.00
#
_symmetry.space_group_name_H-M   'P 1'
#
loop_
_entity.id
_entity.type
_entity.pdbx_description
1 polymer ?
#
loop_
_entity_poly.entity_id
_entity_poly.type
_entity_poly.pdbx_seq_one_letter_code
_entity_poly.pdbx_strand_id
1 'polypeptide(L)'
;MDRWPIFQTLTFREFPFPVERYEEYVDGKLISQGEVHFEIRFKQHNGGIFTKAGLITVNLQNNPIPEKILSKFEFDNCITNNDRLVFYINAEQSNINDAGLSAIGMVMGYSRKKKKYVENEPIIGNVFTIDQKVAKVAFRFVNPDRLIEFY
;
A
#
# COMPACT_ATOMS: atom_id res chain seq x y z
N MET A 1 -15.45 -2.13 -9.88
CA MET A 1 -14.60 -1.24 -9.08
C MET A 1 -15.26 0.13 -9.05
N ASP A 2 -15.13 0.81 -7.92
CA ASP A 2 -15.57 2.20 -7.77
C ASP A 2 -14.81 3.12 -8.73
N ARG A 3 -15.33 4.33 -8.94
CA ARG A 3 -14.72 5.35 -9.81
C ARG A 3 -14.41 6.60 -9.00
N TRP A 4 -13.28 6.56 -8.32
CA TRP A 4 -12.79 7.69 -7.54
C TRP A 4 -12.21 8.78 -8.45
N PRO A 5 -12.31 10.07 -8.06
CA PRO A 5 -11.52 11.12 -8.68
C PRO A 5 -10.02 10.80 -8.56
N ILE A 6 -9.20 11.30 -9.48
CA ILE A 6 -7.77 10.97 -9.49
C ILE A 6 -7.00 12.02 -8.67
N PHE A 7 -6.00 11.58 -7.91
CA PHE A 7 -5.09 12.41 -7.12
C PHE A 7 -5.77 13.24 -6.01
N GLN A 8 -6.90 12.78 -5.47
CA GLN A 8 -7.45 13.39 -4.27
C GLN A 8 -6.91 12.70 -3.02
N THR A 9 -6.43 13.49 -2.05
CA THR A 9 -6.06 12.97 -0.74
C THR A 9 -7.31 12.45 -0.02
N LEU A 10 -7.26 11.20 0.43
CA LEU A 10 -8.32 10.58 1.21
C LEU A 10 -7.85 10.39 2.66
N THR A 11 -8.72 10.70 3.61
CA THR A 11 -8.51 10.38 5.02
C THR A 11 -9.51 9.34 5.50
N PHE A 12 -9.07 8.45 6.37
CA PHE A 12 -9.89 7.41 6.99
C PHE A 12 -9.44 7.22 8.45
N ARG A 13 -10.17 6.42 9.23
CA ARG A 13 -9.77 6.07 10.60
C ARG A 13 -8.98 4.76 10.60
N GLU A 14 -9.66 3.69 10.25
CA GLU A 14 -9.09 2.36 10.07
C GLU A 14 -10.03 1.53 9.21
N PHE A 15 -9.49 0.51 8.54
CA PHE A 15 -10.30 -0.53 7.91
C PHE A 15 -9.52 -1.86 7.92
N PRO A 16 -10.21 -2.97 8.20
CA PRO A 16 -9.67 -4.31 8.04
C PRO A 16 -9.93 -4.84 6.62
N PHE A 17 -9.14 -5.81 6.20
CA PHE A 17 -9.38 -6.64 5.04
C PHE A 17 -9.02 -8.10 5.38
N PRO A 18 -10.01 -9.00 5.49
CA PRO A 18 -9.72 -10.43 5.63
C PRO A 18 -9.12 -10.95 4.32
N VAL A 19 -8.12 -11.81 4.44
CA VAL A 19 -7.42 -12.42 3.32
C VAL A 19 -7.63 -13.92 3.38
N GLU A 20 -8.00 -14.51 2.24
CA GLU A 20 -8.21 -15.95 2.07
C GLU A 20 -7.17 -16.57 1.12
N ARG A 21 -6.59 -15.77 0.22
CA ARG A 21 -5.54 -16.21 -0.70
C ARG A 21 -4.65 -15.06 -1.15
N TYR A 22 -3.48 -15.42 -1.68
CA TYR A 22 -2.56 -14.48 -2.30
C TYR A 22 -2.06 -14.97 -3.66
N GLU A 23 -1.65 -14.00 -4.48
CA GLU A 23 -0.95 -14.21 -5.75
C GLU A 23 0.27 -13.29 -5.78
N GLU A 24 1.44 -13.82 -6.14
CA GLU A 24 2.69 -13.08 -6.25
C GLU A 24 3.17 -13.09 -7.70
N TYR A 25 3.50 -11.90 -8.19
CA TYR A 25 3.94 -11.65 -9.55
C TYR A 25 5.31 -11.02 -9.57
N VAL A 26 6.13 -11.43 -10.53
CA VAL A 26 7.42 -10.79 -10.89
C VAL A 26 7.41 -10.55 -12.39
N ASP A 27 7.73 -9.33 -12.82
CA ASP A 27 7.68 -8.92 -14.24
C ASP A 27 6.34 -9.26 -14.93
N GLY A 28 5.23 -9.13 -14.19
CA GLY A 28 3.87 -9.44 -14.67
C GLY A 28 3.53 -10.93 -14.78
N LYS A 29 4.44 -11.84 -14.41
CA LYS A 29 4.20 -13.29 -14.42
C LYS A 29 3.88 -13.77 -13.01
N LEU A 30 2.84 -14.59 -12.87
CA LEU A 30 2.51 -15.27 -11.61
C LEU A 30 3.63 -16.27 -11.28
N ILE A 31 4.27 -16.11 -10.13
CA ILE A 31 5.37 -16.98 -9.68
C ILE A 31 5.02 -17.80 -8.43
N SER A 32 4.05 -17.34 -7.64
CA SER A 32 3.61 -18.03 -6.42
C SER A 32 2.16 -17.66 -6.13
N GLN A 33 1.41 -18.59 -5.57
CA GLN A 33 0.06 -18.36 -5.07
C GLN A 33 -0.24 -19.38 -3.96
N GLY A 34 -1.20 -19.09 -3.11
CA GLY A 34 -1.62 -20.01 -2.07
C GLY A 34 -2.79 -19.50 -1.24
N GLU A 35 -3.44 -20.44 -0.56
CA GLU A 35 -4.44 -20.13 0.47
C GLU A 35 -3.72 -19.68 1.75
N VAL A 36 -4.20 -18.59 2.32
CA VAL A 36 -3.65 -17.96 3.54
C VAL A 36 -4.79 -17.30 4.29
N HIS A 37 -4.78 -17.34 5.61
CA HIS A 37 -5.88 -16.81 6.41
C HIS A 37 -5.35 -15.82 7.43
N PHE A 38 -5.54 -14.53 7.17
CA PHE A 38 -5.11 -13.45 8.06
C PHE A 38 -5.84 -12.13 7.78
N GLU A 39 -5.62 -11.11 8.62
CA GLU A 39 -6.23 -9.78 8.44
C GLU A 39 -5.15 -8.73 8.12
N ILE A 40 -5.38 -7.95 7.06
CA ILE A 40 -4.63 -6.72 6.81
C ILE A 40 -5.39 -5.56 7.41
N ARG A 41 -4.78 -4.83 8.34
CA ARG A 41 -5.39 -3.66 8.97
C ARG A 41 -4.64 -2.39 8.62
N PHE A 42 -5.34 -1.45 7.98
CA PHE A 42 -4.88 -0.09 7.76
C PHE A 42 -5.41 0.81 8.87
N LYS A 43 -4.56 1.65 9.43
CA LYS A 43 -4.95 2.65 10.43
C LYS A 43 -4.22 3.96 10.20
N GLN A 44 -4.96 5.05 10.13
CA GLN A 44 -4.41 6.38 9.95
C GLN A 44 -4.40 7.13 11.29
N HIS A 45 -3.24 7.67 11.65
CA HIS A 45 -2.96 8.34 12.92
C HIS A 45 -2.93 9.86 12.71
N ASN A 46 -4.11 10.47 12.62
CA ASN A 46 -4.25 11.91 12.37
C ASN A 46 -4.32 12.79 13.63
N GLY A 47 -4.03 12.24 14.81
CA GLY A 47 -4.14 12.99 16.08
C GLY A 47 -5.53 13.59 16.36
N GLY A 48 -6.58 13.10 15.69
CA GLY A 48 -7.95 13.63 15.77
C GLY A 48 -8.34 14.67 14.71
N ILE A 49 -7.44 15.03 13.78
CA ILE A 49 -7.69 16.05 12.75
C ILE A 49 -7.79 15.41 11.36
N PHE A 50 -9.01 15.13 10.91
CA PHE A 50 -9.30 14.46 9.63
C PHE A 50 -9.03 15.29 8.36
N THR A 51 -8.40 16.46 8.49
CA THR A 51 -8.04 17.34 7.37
C THR A 51 -6.54 17.34 7.05
N LYS A 52 -5.72 16.61 7.82
CA LYS A 52 -4.27 16.47 7.57
C LYS A 52 -3.93 15.03 7.22
N ALA A 53 -3.07 14.87 6.21
CA ALA A 53 -2.33 13.63 6.02
C ALA A 53 -1.53 13.33 7.30
N GLY A 54 -1.49 12.07 7.69
CA GLY A 54 -0.89 11.61 8.94
C GLY A 54 -0.42 10.19 8.76
N LEU A 55 0.44 9.72 9.67
CA LEU A 55 1.06 8.40 9.58
C LEU A 55 -0.01 7.32 9.38
N ILE A 56 0.17 6.48 8.38
CA ILE A 56 -0.69 5.32 8.11
C ILE A 56 0.13 4.08 8.47
N THR A 57 -0.33 3.31 9.44
CA THR A 57 0.26 2.01 9.76
C THR A 57 -0.53 0.90 9.09
N VAL A 58 0.18 -0.08 8.53
CA VAL A 58 -0.39 -1.32 8.00
C VAL A 58 0.14 -2.47 8.84
N ASN A 59 -0.77 -3.32 9.31
CA ASN A 59 -0.44 -4.49 10.13
C ASN A 59 -1.11 -5.73 9.54
N LEU A 60 -0.30 -6.72 9.18
CA LEU A 60 -0.73 -8.05 8.78
C LEU A 60 -0.77 -8.93 10.03
N GLN A 61 -1.95 -9.10 10.61
CA GLN A 61 -2.14 -9.83 11.85
C GLN A 61 -1.93 -11.33 11.60
N ASN A 62 -0.99 -11.98 12.31
CA ASN A 62 -0.66 -13.40 12.10
C ASN A 62 -0.19 -13.73 10.67
N ASN A 63 0.59 -12.81 10.05
CA ASN A 63 1.14 -12.97 8.71
C ASN A 63 1.79 -14.36 8.49
N PRO A 64 1.22 -15.22 7.63
CA PRO A 64 1.73 -16.57 7.38
C PRO A 64 2.88 -16.62 6.36
N ILE A 65 3.19 -15.49 5.72
CA ILE A 65 4.24 -15.37 4.69
C ILE A 65 5.25 -14.24 5.03
N PRO A 66 5.84 -14.23 6.24
CA PRO A 66 6.76 -13.17 6.68
C PRO A 66 8.03 -13.06 5.83
N GLU A 67 8.40 -14.12 5.12
CA GLU A 67 9.49 -14.14 4.15
C GLU A 67 9.17 -13.42 2.83
N LYS A 68 7.88 -13.10 2.57
CA LYS A 68 7.42 -12.38 1.38
C LYS A 68 7.02 -10.94 1.66
N ILE A 69 6.52 -10.61 2.84
CA ILE A 69 6.08 -9.25 3.20
C ILE A 69 6.25 -9.01 4.69
N LEU A 70 6.70 -7.82 5.08
CA LEU A 70 6.76 -7.43 6.49
C LEU A 70 5.38 -7.45 7.14
N SER A 71 5.30 -7.92 8.38
CA SER A 71 4.03 -7.91 9.12
C SER A 71 3.58 -6.52 9.54
N LYS A 72 4.51 -5.54 9.61
CA LYS A 72 4.23 -4.15 9.99
C LYS A 72 5.06 -3.19 9.15
N PHE A 73 4.41 -2.20 8.56
CA PHE A 73 5.04 -1.14 7.77
C PHE A 73 4.14 0.10 7.73
N GLU A 74 4.62 1.18 7.10
CA GLU A 74 4.01 2.50 7.17
C GLU A 74 3.88 3.16 5.79
N PHE A 75 2.89 4.03 5.67
CA PHE A 75 2.74 5.01 4.60
C PHE A 75 2.46 6.40 5.18
N ASP A 76 2.62 7.45 4.39
CA ASP A 76 2.28 8.82 4.82
C ASP A 76 1.04 9.37 4.13
N ASN A 77 0.82 8.92 2.90
CA ASN A 77 -0.23 9.44 2.04
C ASN A 77 -1.16 8.32 1.58
N CYS A 78 -2.43 8.69 1.42
CA CYS A 78 -3.44 7.92 0.70
C CYS A 78 -4.08 8.87 -0.31
N ILE A 79 -4.04 8.49 -1.59
CA ILE A 79 -4.71 9.20 -2.67
C ILE A 79 -5.68 8.28 -3.38
N THR A 80 -6.68 8.85 -4.01
CA THR A 80 -7.56 8.11 -4.92
C THR A 80 -6.97 8.07 -6.33
N ASN A 81 -7.15 6.95 -7.02
CA ASN A 81 -6.72 6.77 -8.41
C ASN A 81 -7.69 5.87 -9.16
N ASN A 82 -8.81 6.44 -9.60
CA ASN A 82 -9.86 5.76 -10.36
C ASN A 82 -10.43 4.52 -9.63
N ASP A 83 -9.90 3.32 -9.87
CA ASP A 83 -10.41 2.05 -9.34
C ASP A 83 -9.84 1.65 -7.97
N ARG A 84 -8.89 2.43 -7.45
CA ARG A 84 -8.15 2.09 -6.23
C ARG A 84 -7.79 3.31 -5.39
N LEU A 85 -7.50 3.04 -4.12
CA LEU A 85 -6.75 3.93 -3.25
C LEU A 85 -5.27 3.54 -3.34
N VAL A 86 -4.38 4.54 -3.36
CA VAL A 86 -2.94 4.37 -3.48
C VAL A 86 -2.26 4.93 -2.24
N PHE A 87 -1.51 4.08 -1.56
CA PHE A 87 -0.77 4.35 -0.34
C PHE A 87 0.71 4.40 -0.64
N TYR A 88 1.41 5.44 -0.17
CA TYR A 88 2.83 5.61 -0.48
C TYR A 88 3.56 6.51 0.53
N ILE A 89 4.90 6.42 0.54
CA ILE A 89 5.81 7.40 1.11
C ILE A 89 6.61 7.98 -0.05
N ASN A 90 6.55 9.30 -0.25
CA ASN A 90 7.42 9.95 -1.23
C ASN A 90 8.52 10.74 -0.51
N ALA A 91 9.75 10.26 -0.59
CA ALA A 91 10.89 10.87 0.09
C ALA A 91 11.83 11.57 -0.89
N GLU A 92 12.41 12.71 -0.50
CA GLU A 92 13.41 13.42 -1.31
C GLU A 92 14.65 12.56 -1.62
N GLN A 93 15.06 11.72 -0.66
CA GLN A 93 16.16 10.78 -0.80
C GLN A 93 15.72 9.38 -0.40
N SER A 94 16.00 8.40 -1.26
CA SER A 94 15.72 6.99 -0.97
C SER A 94 16.77 6.05 -1.56
N ASN A 95 16.86 4.85 -1.00
CA ASN A 95 17.69 3.76 -1.52
C ASN A 95 17.02 2.99 -2.68
N ILE A 96 15.86 3.45 -3.12
CA ILE A 96 15.13 2.91 -4.27
C ILE A 96 14.98 3.99 -5.33
N ASN A 97 14.91 3.58 -6.60
CA ASN A 97 14.58 4.46 -7.71
C ASN A 97 13.39 3.85 -8.45
N ASP A 98 12.20 4.41 -8.24
CA ASP A 98 10.96 3.92 -8.84
C ASP A 98 10.25 5.03 -9.63
N ALA A 99 9.93 4.74 -10.89
CA ALA A 99 9.29 5.69 -11.79
C ALA A 99 7.86 6.03 -11.35
N GLY A 100 7.11 5.04 -10.83
CA GLY A 100 5.74 5.25 -10.36
C GLY A 100 5.69 6.17 -9.15
N LEU A 101 6.54 5.94 -8.15
CA LEU A 101 6.66 6.80 -6.98
C LEU A 101 7.14 8.21 -7.35
N SER A 102 8.08 8.31 -8.29
CA SER A 102 8.58 9.60 -8.80
C SER A 102 7.47 10.41 -9.47
N ALA A 103 6.63 9.76 -10.29
CA ALA A 103 5.50 10.42 -10.95
C ALA A 103 4.45 10.92 -9.94
N ILE A 104 4.11 10.11 -8.93
CA ILE A 104 3.23 10.54 -7.84
C ILE A 104 3.85 11.73 -7.10
N GLY A 105 5.16 11.68 -6.85
CA GLY A 105 5.90 12.73 -6.15
C GLY A 105 5.94 14.07 -6.88
N MET A 106 5.99 14.07 -8.21
CA MET A 106 5.91 15.30 -9.01
C MET A 106 4.56 16.02 -8.86
N VAL A 107 3.48 15.26 -8.68
CA VAL A 107 2.11 15.81 -8.54
C VAL A 107 1.82 16.19 -7.09
N MET A 108 2.21 15.34 -6.14
CA MET A 108 1.78 15.44 -4.73
C MET A 108 2.84 16.04 -3.80
N GLY A 109 4.09 16.18 -4.25
CA GLY A 109 5.21 16.62 -3.41
C GLY A 109 5.77 15.53 -2.49
N TYR A 110 6.75 15.90 -1.66
CA TYR A 110 7.44 14.99 -0.74
C TYR A 110 6.80 14.95 0.65
N SER A 111 6.71 13.76 1.25
CA SER A 111 6.25 13.56 2.64
C SER A 111 7.39 13.39 3.64
N ARG A 112 8.58 12.97 3.18
CA ARG A 112 9.78 12.81 4.02
C ARG A 112 11.03 13.36 3.33
N LYS A 113 12.04 13.76 4.12
CA LYS A 113 13.38 14.07 3.58
C LYS A 113 14.16 12.81 3.18
N LYS A 114 14.04 11.73 3.95
CA LYS A 114 14.78 10.48 3.73
C LYS A 114 13.89 9.27 4.01
N LYS A 115 13.99 8.23 3.18
CA LYS A 115 13.40 6.89 3.44
C LYS A 115 14.36 5.81 2.97
N LYS A 116 14.76 4.93 3.88
CA LYS A 116 15.43 3.68 3.54
C LYS A 116 14.42 2.55 3.63
N TYR A 117 14.11 1.91 2.51
CA TYR A 117 13.32 0.70 2.45
C TYR A 117 14.16 -0.52 2.81
N VAL A 118 13.61 -1.40 3.62
CA VAL A 118 14.22 -2.68 3.95
C VAL A 118 13.63 -3.80 3.09
N GLU A 119 14.23 -4.99 3.17
CA GLU A 119 13.73 -6.17 2.47
C GLU A 119 12.26 -6.45 2.86
N ASN A 120 11.46 -6.84 1.87
CA ASN A 120 10.03 -7.16 2.03
C ASN A 120 9.15 -6.01 2.55
N GLU A 121 9.63 -4.77 2.52
CA GLU A 121 8.83 -3.59 2.79
C GLU A 121 8.16 -3.10 1.49
N PRO A 122 6.81 -2.99 1.45
CA PRO A 122 6.12 -2.42 0.29
C PRO A 122 6.49 -0.96 0.04
N ILE A 123 6.59 -0.59 -1.23
CA ILE A 123 6.77 0.80 -1.65
C ILE A 123 5.45 1.50 -1.98
N ILE A 124 4.46 0.73 -2.44
CA ILE A 124 3.11 1.19 -2.78
C ILE A 124 2.10 0.15 -2.31
N GLY A 125 1.06 0.60 -1.60
CA GLY A 125 -0.14 -0.19 -1.34
C GLY A 125 -1.28 0.26 -2.26
N ASN A 126 -1.98 -0.68 -2.86
CA ASN A 126 -3.18 -0.44 -3.66
C ASN A 126 -4.36 -1.14 -2.99
N VAL A 127 -5.42 -0.40 -2.73
CA VAL A 127 -6.66 -0.95 -2.14
C VAL A 127 -7.78 -0.72 -3.15
N PHE A 128 -8.29 -1.81 -3.71
CA PHE A 128 -9.35 -1.78 -4.71
C PHE A 128 -10.70 -1.88 -4.01
N THR A 129 -11.66 -1.04 -4.44
CA THR A 129 -12.97 -1.00 -3.80
C THR A 129 -14.10 -1.30 -4.80
N ILE A 130 -15.14 -1.98 -4.32
CA ILE A 130 -16.40 -2.23 -5.03
C ILE A 130 -17.52 -1.89 -4.05
N ASP A 131 -18.40 -0.97 -4.45
CA ASP A 131 -19.50 -0.48 -3.60
C ASP A 131 -18.97 0.03 -2.25
N GLN A 132 -17.84 0.75 -2.28
CA GLN A 132 -17.12 1.29 -1.13
C GLN A 132 -16.59 0.24 -0.13
N LYS A 133 -16.59 -1.04 -0.51
CA LYS A 133 -15.97 -2.14 0.26
C LYS A 133 -14.65 -2.54 -0.36
N VAL A 134 -13.67 -2.88 0.47
CA VAL A 134 -12.38 -3.40 -0.01
C VAL A 134 -12.60 -4.78 -0.63
N ALA A 135 -12.19 -4.93 -1.88
CA ALA A 135 -12.33 -6.17 -2.65
C ALA A 135 -10.98 -6.86 -2.93
N LYS A 136 -9.89 -6.10 -2.90
CA LYS A 136 -8.53 -6.59 -3.13
C LYS A 136 -7.53 -5.62 -2.54
N VAL A 137 -6.44 -6.13 -1.97
CA VAL A 137 -5.28 -5.32 -1.54
C VAL A 137 -4.05 -5.82 -2.27
N ALA A 138 -3.26 -4.92 -2.86
CA ALA A 138 -2.03 -5.28 -3.54
C ALA A 138 -0.85 -4.43 -3.06
N PHE A 139 0.29 -5.05 -2.85
CA PHE A 139 1.52 -4.37 -2.45
C PHE A 139 2.60 -4.55 -3.50
N ARG A 140 3.20 -3.44 -3.93
CA ARG A 140 4.33 -3.43 -4.84
C ARG A 140 5.64 -3.26 -4.07
N PHE A 141 6.67 -3.95 -4.53
CA PHE A 141 8.01 -3.94 -3.96
C PHE A 141 9.01 -3.62 -5.06
N VAL A 142 10.24 -3.27 -4.67
CA VAL A 142 11.35 -3.06 -5.59
C VAL A 142 12.55 -3.84 -5.09
N ASN A 143 13.36 -4.33 -6.04
CA ASN A 143 14.53 -5.18 -5.83
C ASN A 143 14.21 -6.57 -5.20
N PRO A 144 13.58 -7.50 -5.95
CA PRO A 144 13.11 -7.38 -7.34
C PRO A 144 11.79 -6.61 -7.46
N ASP A 145 11.44 -6.11 -8.65
CA ASP A 145 10.10 -5.57 -8.90
C ASP A 145 9.10 -6.71 -8.85
N ARG A 146 8.23 -6.66 -7.84
CA ARG A 146 7.24 -7.70 -7.59
C ARG A 146 5.98 -7.11 -7.00
N LEU A 147 4.88 -7.82 -7.19
CA LEU A 147 3.55 -7.45 -6.74
C LEU A 147 2.97 -8.64 -5.99
N ILE A 148 2.44 -8.41 -4.79
CA ILE A 148 1.61 -9.40 -4.11
C ILE A 148 0.19 -8.86 -4.07
N GLU A 149 -0.76 -9.63 -4.58
CA GLU A 149 -2.19 -9.38 -4.49
C GLU A 149 -2.82 -10.30 -3.45
N PHE A 150 -3.71 -9.73 -2.63
CA PHE A 150 -4.46 -10.40 -1.57
C PHE A 150 -5.95 -10.26 -1.85
N TYR A 151 -6.66 -11.38 -1.73
CA TYR A 151 -8.08 -11.52 -2.03
C TYR A 151 -8.86 -12.00 -0.82
#